data_AF-A0A1F5KA51-F1
#
_entry.id   AF-A0A1F5KA51-F1
#
_cell.length_a   1.000
_cell.length_b   1.000
_cell.length_c   1.000
_cell.angle_alpha   90.00
_cell.angle_beta   90.00
_cell.angle_gamma   90.00
#
_symmetry.space_group_name_H-M   'P 1'
#
loop_
_entity.id
_entity.type
_entity.pdbx_description
1 polymer ?
#
loop_
_entity_poly.entity_id
_entity_poly.type
_entity_poly.pdbx_seq_one_letter_code
_entity_poly.pdbx_strand_id
1 'polypeptide(L)'
;MEVSPKIQIDQGEEKRLVLFCGQRASSFIKDVVSGKTVDGKKYRFDAEFVMEIHDRVSLAPGVKGLLRQTDSTTVGGEPVIGSYEQLLFKMSLFGRWLQEQIGELKENPEDLLLAIKIAAAAHYGLVQRQFHPFDNGNGRTARALMNAILMSQSYELTAHGLAIPPIPIVRTDKDEGHYIRCLRAVDKTRVLNPLMSFIAQKWLESLEERMQKIKTQIKKPKTKADQLLFAKLESRQQLLRDFLKTDFNNGESKQNGNGNYKVYPVPDYFALKYIKVSNA
;
A
#
# COMPACT_ATOMS: atom_id res chain seq x y z
N MET A 1 36.73 -6.96 6.97
CA MET A 1 35.27 -7.07 7.13
C MET A 1 34.86 -6.12 8.24
N GLU A 2 34.61 -4.86 7.89
CA GLU A 2 34.01 -3.92 8.84
C GLU A 2 32.51 -4.17 8.87
N VAL A 3 32.06 -4.66 10.02
CA VAL A 3 30.65 -4.80 10.34
C VAL A 3 30.12 -3.37 10.46
N SER A 4 29.21 -2.96 9.56
CA SER A 4 28.53 -1.66 9.67
C SER A 4 28.03 -1.49 11.10
N PRO A 5 28.33 -0.35 11.77
CA PRO A 5 27.96 -0.16 13.17
C PRO A 5 26.43 -0.26 13.27
N LYS A 6 25.96 -1.27 14.01
CA LYS A 6 24.56 -1.31 14.45
C LYS A 6 24.37 -0.11 15.38
N ILE A 7 23.85 0.98 14.85
CA ILE A 7 23.44 2.13 15.65
C ILE A 7 22.39 1.58 16.62
N GLN A 8 22.75 1.50 17.89
CA GLN A 8 21.89 1.01 18.95
C GLN A 8 20.98 2.18 19.35
N ILE A 9 19.86 2.28 18.64
CA ILE A 9 18.84 3.31 18.88
C ILE A 9 18.02 2.88 20.10
N ASP A 10 17.75 3.79 21.03
CA ASP A 10 16.79 3.53 22.11
C ASP A 10 15.41 3.18 21.54
N GLN A 11 14.66 2.30 22.20
CA GLN A 11 13.33 1.88 21.72
C GLN A 11 12.34 3.07 21.60
N GLY A 12 12.48 4.07 22.47
CA GLY A 12 11.70 5.30 22.40
C GLY A 12 12.08 6.17 21.21
N GLU A 13 13.38 6.30 20.93
CA GLU A 13 13.91 7.03 19.78
C GLU A 13 13.58 6.35 18.45
N GLU A 14 13.69 5.02 18.36
CA GLU A 14 13.32 4.26 17.17
C GLU A 14 11.84 4.47 16.83
N LYS A 15 10.95 4.39 17.82
CA LYS A 15 9.51 4.65 17.63
C LYS A 15 9.25 6.07 17.10
N ARG A 16 9.95 7.08 17.64
CA ARG A 16 9.84 8.47 17.16
C ARG A 16 10.34 8.61 15.73
N LEU A 17 11.47 7.97 15.39
CA LEU A 17 12.03 7.99 14.05
C LEU A 17 11.11 7.31 13.03
N VAL A 18 10.52 6.16 13.39
CA VAL A 18 9.52 5.47 12.57
C VAL A 18 8.31 6.35 12.29
N LEU A 19 7.81 7.06 13.32
CA LEU A 19 6.71 8.01 13.17
C LEU A 19 7.08 9.16 12.22
N PHE A 20 8.25 9.76 12.43
CA PHE A 20 8.77 10.85 11.61
C PHE A 20 8.93 10.46 10.13
N CYS A 21 9.54 9.32 9.85
CA CYS A 21 9.67 8.77 8.50
C CYS A 21 8.29 8.47 7.88
N GLY A 22 7.36 7.93 8.67
CA GLY A 22 5.97 7.72 8.23
C GLY A 22 5.26 9.02 7.85
N GLN A 23 5.46 10.10 8.61
CA GLN A 23 4.92 11.42 8.31
C GLN A 23 5.52 12.03 7.04
N ARG A 24 6.85 11.92 6.86
CA ARG A 24 7.53 12.36 5.63
C ARG A 24 6.97 11.66 4.39
N ALA A 25 6.83 10.33 4.45
CA ALA A 25 6.25 9.56 3.35
C ALA A 25 4.78 9.94 3.11
N SER A 26 3.99 10.15 4.17
CA SER A 26 2.59 10.59 4.04
C SER A 26 2.47 11.94 3.34
N SER A 27 3.32 12.91 3.71
CA SER A 27 3.34 14.24 3.08
C SER A 27 3.71 14.16 1.60
N PHE A 28 4.76 13.40 1.29
CA PHE A 28 5.19 13.17 -0.09
C PHE A 28 4.10 12.54 -0.95
N ILE A 29 3.48 11.46 -0.47
CA ILE A 29 2.39 10.79 -1.18
C ILE A 29 1.21 11.72 -1.40
N LYS A 30 0.84 12.51 -0.39
CA LYS A 30 -0.22 13.51 -0.51
C LYS A 30 0.07 14.48 -1.64
N ASP A 31 1.27 15.04 -1.71
CA ASP A 31 1.64 16.02 -2.72
C ASP A 31 1.66 15.39 -4.13
N VAL A 32 2.22 14.19 -4.28
CA VAL A 32 2.25 13.46 -5.56
C VAL A 32 0.83 13.12 -6.04
N VAL A 33 -0.02 12.58 -5.16
CA VAL A 33 -1.41 12.22 -5.51
C VAL A 33 -2.24 13.46 -5.83
N SER A 34 -1.97 14.60 -5.19
CA SER A 34 -2.59 15.89 -5.51
C SER A 34 -2.06 16.50 -6.82
N GLY A 35 -1.16 15.82 -7.53
CA GLY A 35 -0.60 16.26 -8.81
C GLY A 35 0.49 17.34 -8.70
N LYS A 36 0.99 17.61 -7.49
CA LYS A 36 2.03 18.62 -7.27
C LYS A 36 3.39 18.11 -7.74
N THR A 37 4.24 19.05 -8.12
CA THR A 37 5.67 18.82 -8.30
C THR A 37 6.32 18.70 -6.91
N VAL A 38 7.12 17.65 -6.71
CA VAL A 38 7.95 17.45 -5.52
C VAL A 38 9.39 17.37 -5.99
N ASP A 39 10.29 18.12 -5.36
CA ASP A 39 11.72 18.16 -5.71
C ASP A 39 11.97 18.47 -7.20
N GLY A 40 11.17 19.38 -7.77
CA GLY A 40 11.27 19.78 -9.18
C GLY A 40 10.71 18.78 -10.18
N LYS A 41 10.15 17.64 -9.72
CA LYS A 41 9.64 16.57 -10.56
C LYS A 41 8.17 16.22 -10.31
N LYS A 42 7.47 15.82 -11.38
CA LYS A 42 6.15 15.17 -11.29
C LYS A 42 6.34 13.65 -11.30
N TYR A 43 5.95 13.01 -10.21
CA TYR A 43 6.08 11.56 -10.07
C TYR A 43 4.95 10.82 -10.78
N ARG A 44 5.27 9.62 -11.29
CA ARG A 44 4.32 8.63 -11.80
C ARG A 44 4.41 7.40 -10.92
N PHE A 45 3.36 6.59 -10.90
CA PHE A 45 3.36 5.34 -10.14
C PHE A 45 4.20 4.27 -10.85
N ASP A 46 5.52 4.36 -10.71
CA ASP A 46 6.51 3.45 -11.31
C ASP A 46 7.63 3.08 -10.33
N ALA A 47 8.66 2.39 -10.83
CA ALA A 47 9.80 1.93 -10.03
C ALA A 47 10.47 3.07 -9.24
N GLU A 48 10.63 4.23 -9.87
CA GLU A 48 11.27 5.38 -9.23
C GLU A 48 10.43 5.90 -8.07
N PHE A 49 9.11 5.99 -8.25
CA PHE A 49 8.22 6.38 -7.15
C PHE A 49 8.29 5.40 -5.96
N VAL A 50 8.43 4.09 -6.22
CA VAL A 50 8.64 3.10 -5.14
C VAL A 50 9.95 3.35 -4.39
N MET A 51 11.03 3.66 -5.11
CA MET A 51 12.34 3.98 -4.51
C MET A 51 12.27 5.28 -3.68
N GLU A 52 11.55 6.29 -4.16
CA GLU A 52 11.36 7.57 -3.44
C GLU A 52 10.49 7.44 -2.20
N ILE A 53 9.48 6.56 -2.23
CA ILE A 53 8.77 6.17 -1.01
C ILE A 53 9.75 5.51 -0.04
N HIS A 54 10.58 4.57 -0.52
CA HIS A 54 11.56 3.88 0.31
C HIS A 54 12.54 4.85 0.98
N ASP A 55 13.05 5.84 0.24
CA ASP A 55 13.92 6.89 0.79
C ASP A 55 13.31 7.56 2.03
N ARG A 56 12.01 7.87 1.96
CA ARG A 56 11.29 8.60 3.02
C ARG A 56 10.92 7.74 4.21
N VAL A 57 10.67 6.44 4.01
CA VAL A 57 10.30 5.51 5.09
C VAL A 57 11.48 4.79 5.73
N SER A 58 12.64 4.76 5.06
CA SER A 58 13.83 4.07 5.56
C SER A 58 14.43 4.82 6.76
N LEU A 59 14.79 4.04 7.80
CA LEU A 59 15.47 4.56 8.98
C LEU A 59 16.98 4.66 8.78
N ALA A 60 17.53 3.99 7.77
CA ALA A 60 18.96 3.83 7.57
C ALA A 60 19.45 4.82 6.50
N PRO A 61 20.18 5.90 6.86
CA PRO A 61 20.53 6.98 5.94
C PRO A 61 21.33 6.56 4.71
N GLY A 62 22.19 5.54 4.83
CA GLY A 62 23.09 5.10 3.76
C GLY A 62 22.46 4.16 2.70
N VAL A 63 21.23 3.69 2.91
CA VAL A 63 20.54 2.76 1.99
C VAL A 63 19.18 3.28 1.53
N LYS A 64 18.91 4.57 1.74
CA LYS A 64 17.66 5.21 1.39
C LYS A 64 17.46 5.20 -0.13
N GLY A 65 16.31 4.69 -0.57
CA GLY A 65 16.00 4.54 -2.00
C GLY A 65 16.83 3.51 -2.76
N LEU A 66 17.85 2.89 -2.15
CA LEU A 66 18.74 1.94 -2.80
C LEU A 66 18.19 0.52 -2.72
N LEU A 67 18.23 -0.20 -3.84
CA LEU A 67 17.91 -1.63 -3.90
C LEU A 67 18.97 -2.43 -3.14
N ARG A 68 18.56 -3.56 -2.55
CA ARG A 68 19.49 -4.49 -1.88
C ARG A 68 20.55 -4.96 -2.89
N GLN A 69 21.82 -4.96 -2.46
CA GLN A 69 22.93 -5.42 -3.30
C GLN A 69 23.32 -6.88 -3.04
N THR A 70 22.93 -7.42 -1.88
CA THR A 70 23.27 -8.77 -1.46
C THR A 70 22.03 -9.63 -1.26
N ASP A 71 22.24 -10.95 -1.22
CA ASP A 71 21.18 -11.94 -0.95
C ASP A 71 21.07 -12.29 0.54
N SER A 72 21.65 -11.45 1.43
CA SER A 72 21.57 -11.65 2.88
C SER A 72 20.23 -11.25 3.48
N THR A 73 19.36 -10.60 2.71
CA THR A 73 18.00 -10.25 3.15
C THR A 73 17.15 -11.51 3.31
N THR A 74 16.39 -11.59 4.41
CA THR A 74 15.46 -12.71 4.67
C THR A 74 14.04 -12.21 4.89
N VAL A 75 13.05 -13.05 4.59
CA VAL A 75 11.63 -12.82 4.82
C VAL A 75 11.10 -13.98 5.64
N GLY A 76 10.81 -13.75 6.93
CA GLY A 76 10.37 -14.83 7.82
C GLY A 76 11.45 -15.88 8.12
N GLY A 77 12.72 -15.47 8.12
CA GLY A 77 13.88 -16.36 8.35
C GLY A 77 14.44 -16.99 7.07
N GLU A 78 13.77 -16.77 5.95
CA GLU A 78 13.99 -17.44 4.67
C GLU A 78 14.64 -16.47 3.66
N PRO A 79 15.75 -16.80 2.99
CA PRO A 79 16.45 -15.88 2.06
C PRO A 79 15.57 -15.35 0.93
N VAL A 80 15.78 -14.10 0.51
CA VAL A 80 15.13 -13.54 -0.68
C VAL A 80 15.69 -14.20 -1.94
N ILE A 81 14.85 -14.36 -2.99
CA ILE A 81 15.24 -15.07 -4.22
C ILE A 81 15.68 -14.09 -5.31
N GLY A 82 16.90 -14.30 -5.81
CA GLY A 82 17.40 -13.76 -7.08
C GLY A 82 18.47 -12.68 -6.92
N SER A 83 19.34 -12.58 -7.91
CA SER A 83 20.50 -11.68 -7.93
C SER A 83 20.10 -10.20 -8.06
N TYR A 84 21.08 -9.30 -7.87
CA TYR A 84 20.90 -7.87 -8.06
C TYR A 84 20.42 -7.51 -9.48
N GLU A 85 20.97 -8.15 -10.51
CA GLU A 85 20.59 -7.92 -11.91
C GLU A 85 19.15 -8.35 -12.16
N GLN A 86 18.75 -9.50 -11.62
CA GLN A 86 17.35 -9.95 -11.69
C GLN A 86 16.42 -9.00 -10.95
N LEU A 87 16.87 -8.42 -9.83
CA LEU A 87 16.12 -7.46 -9.06
C LEU A 87 15.88 -6.15 -9.83
N LEU A 88 16.89 -5.61 -10.52
CA LEU A 88 16.75 -4.42 -11.37
C LEU A 88 15.66 -4.64 -12.45
N PHE A 89 15.67 -5.81 -13.07
CA PHE A 89 14.68 -6.19 -14.07
C PHE A 89 13.28 -6.34 -13.46
N LYS A 90 13.16 -7.08 -12.35
CA LYS A 90 11.89 -7.23 -11.61
C LYS A 90 11.30 -5.89 -11.18
N MET A 91 12.13 -4.95 -10.70
CA MET A 91 11.70 -3.62 -10.31
C MET A 91 11.16 -2.83 -11.50
N SER A 92 11.83 -2.91 -12.65
CA SER A 92 11.36 -2.29 -13.89
C SER A 92 10.00 -2.85 -14.34
N LEU A 93 9.82 -4.17 -14.30
CA LEU A 93 8.56 -4.83 -14.67
C LEU A 93 7.44 -4.52 -13.67
N PHE A 94 7.72 -4.56 -12.37
CA PHE A 94 6.77 -4.17 -11.33
C PHE A 94 6.31 -2.73 -11.51
N GLY A 95 7.23 -1.81 -11.81
CA GLY A 95 6.91 -0.41 -12.10
C GLY A 95 5.97 -0.25 -13.30
N ARG A 96 6.14 -1.07 -14.35
CA ARG A 96 5.26 -1.04 -15.53
C ARG A 96 3.88 -1.65 -15.25
N TRP A 97 3.84 -2.80 -14.56
CA TRP A 97 2.58 -3.35 -14.05
C TRP A 97 1.82 -2.30 -13.23
N LEU A 98 2.51 -1.60 -12.32
CA LEU A 98 1.92 -0.55 -11.51
C LEU A 98 1.36 0.60 -12.36
N GLN A 99 2.10 1.07 -13.37
CA GLN A 99 1.60 2.10 -14.29
C GLN A 99 0.33 1.68 -15.02
N GLU A 100 0.26 0.44 -15.52
CA GLU A 100 -0.93 -0.08 -16.20
C GLU A 100 -2.14 -0.15 -15.27
N GLN A 101 -1.96 -0.69 -14.07
CA GLN A 101 -3.03 -0.77 -13.08
C GLN A 101 -3.52 0.63 -12.66
N ILE A 102 -2.62 1.59 -12.55
CA ILE A 102 -2.98 2.98 -12.26
C ILE A 102 -3.68 3.65 -13.46
N GLY A 103 -3.40 3.22 -14.69
CA GLY A 103 -4.17 3.60 -15.87
C GLY A 103 -5.63 3.14 -15.76
N GLU A 104 -5.84 1.84 -15.54
CA GLU A 104 -7.18 1.23 -15.34
C GLU A 104 -7.95 1.92 -14.20
N LEU A 105 -7.24 2.23 -13.11
CA LEU A 105 -7.83 2.89 -11.95
C LEU A 105 -8.22 4.35 -12.22
N LYS A 106 -7.52 5.06 -13.12
CA LYS A 106 -7.89 6.41 -13.55
C LYS A 106 -9.11 6.43 -14.47
N GLU A 107 -9.29 5.37 -15.25
CA GLU A 107 -10.49 5.19 -16.09
C GLU A 107 -11.72 4.84 -15.25
N ASN A 108 -11.53 4.32 -14.03
CA ASN A 108 -12.59 3.88 -13.11
C ASN A 108 -12.44 4.52 -11.71
N PRO A 109 -12.51 5.87 -11.59
CA PRO A 109 -12.10 6.61 -10.39
C PRO A 109 -12.94 6.39 -9.11
N GLU A 110 -14.11 5.76 -9.25
CA GLU A 110 -15.03 5.44 -8.15
C GLU A 110 -15.07 3.93 -7.84
N ASP A 111 -14.27 3.11 -8.55
CA ASP A 111 -14.22 1.66 -8.32
C ASP A 111 -13.33 1.33 -7.11
N LEU A 112 -13.97 1.34 -5.94
CA LEU A 112 -13.33 1.03 -4.68
C LEU A 112 -12.73 -0.39 -4.64
N LEU A 113 -13.39 -1.35 -5.28
CA LEU A 113 -12.95 -2.74 -5.31
C LEU A 113 -11.67 -2.87 -6.14
N LEU A 114 -11.62 -2.22 -7.31
CA LEU A 114 -10.43 -2.11 -8.14
C LEU A 114 -9.28 -1.46 -7.36
N ALA A 115 -9.56 -0.38 -6.63
CA ALA A 115 -8.57 0.30 -5.79
C ALA A 115 -7.98 -0.63 -4.72
N ILE A 116 -8.83 -1.34 -3.97
CA ILE A 116 -8.41 -2.29 -2.93
C ILE A 116 -7.63 -3.46 -3.54
N LYS A 117 -8.07 -3.98 -4.69
CA LYS A 117 -7.39 -5.06 -5.43
C LYS A 117 -5.97 -4.64 -5.81
N ILE A 118 -5.82 -3.48 -6.46
CA ILE A 118 -4.51 -2.97 -6.90
C ILE A 118 -3.62 -2.65 -5.70
N ALA A 119 -4.17 -2.03 -4.65
CA ALA A 119 -3.43 -1.69 -3.44
C ALA A 119 -2.93 -2.95 -2.70
N ALA A 120 -3.77 -3.99 -2.57
CA ALA A 120 -3.39 -5.28 -2.00
C ALA A 120 -2.32 -5.98 -2.85
N ALA A 121 -2.48 -5.99 -4.17
CA ALA A 121 -1.52 -6.57 -5.08
C ALA A 121 -0.16 -5.85 -5.02
N ALA A 122 -0.14 -4.52 -5.05
CA ALA A 122 1.10 -3.75 -5.01
C ALA A 122 1.81 -3.92 -3.66
N HIS A 123 1.04 -3.91 -2.56
CA HIS A 123 1.55 -4.18 -1.24
C HIS A 123 2.20 -5.56 -1.16
N TYR A 124 1.46 -6.62 -1.52
CA TYR A 124 1.95 -8.00 -1.46
C TYR A 124 3.18 -8.20 -2.36
N GLY A 125 3.18 -7.60 -3.55
CA GLY A 125 4.29 -7.67 -4.50
C GLY A 125 5.62 -7.24 -3.88
N LEU A 126 5.64 -6.16 -3.09
CA LEU A 126 6.85 -5.65 -2.44
C LEU A 126 7.32 -6.47 -1.24
N VAL A 127 6.42 -7.19 -0.55
CA VAL A 127 6.78 -7.93 0.68
C VAL A 127 7.05 -9.41 0.44
N GLN A 128 6.60 -9.98 -0.68
CA GLN A 128 6.86 -11.40 -1.00
C GLN A 128 8.34 -11.68 -1.24
N ARG A 129 8.75 -12.91 -0.87
CA ARG A 129 10.14 -13.40 -0.93
C ARG A 129 10.76 -13.36 -2.34
N GLN A 130 9.96 -13.39 -3.41
CA GLN A 130 10.48 -13.35 -4.78
C GLN A 130 10.95 -11.96 -5.25
N PHE A 131 10.61 -10.90 -4.51
CA PHE A 131 10.92 -9.53 -4.92
C PHE A 131 11.72 -8.79 -3.85
N HIS A 132 11.10 -8.53 -2.70
CA HIS A 132 11.66 -7.90 -1.50
C HIS A 132 12.86 -6.97 -1.80
N PRO A 133 12.62 -5.82 -2.47
CA PRO A 133 13.65 -5.10 -3.20
C PRO A 133 14.68 -4.34 -2.36
N PHE A 134 14.41 -4.14 -1.07
CA PHE A 134 15.26 -3.36 -0.18
C PHE A 134 15.81 -4.21 0.97
N ASP A 135 16.93 -3.82 1.58
CA ASP A 135 17.50 -4.52 2.74
C ASP A 135 16.62 -4.39 3.99
N ASN A 136 15.91 -3.28 4.11
CA ASN A 136 14.95 -2.99 5.18
C ASN A 136 13.83 -2.11 4.62
N GLY A 137 12.74 -1.94 5.35
CA GLY A 137 11.71 -0.96 5.03
C GLY A 137 10.67 -1.43 4.02
N ASN A 138 10.80 -2.62 3.42
CA ASN A 138 9.85 -3.16 2.43
C ASN A 138 8.39 -3.09 2.90
N GLY A 139 8.11 -3.49 4.15
CA GLY A 139 6.76 -3.40 4.70
C GLY A 139 6.24 -1.96 4.83
N ARG A 140 7.10 -0.99 5.19
CA ARG A 140 6.71 0.43 5.27
C ARG A 140 6.49 1.01 3.88
N THR A 141 7.36 0.70 2.93
CA THR A 141 7.23 1.08 1.53
C THR A 141 5.94 0.50 0.94
N ALA A 142 5.64 -0.78 1.21
CA ALA A 142 4.42 -1.44 0.76
C ALA A 142 3.15 -0.77 1.28
N ARG A 143 3.09 -0.44 2.58
CA ARG A 143 1.96 0.29 3.18
C ARG A 143 1.83 1.72 2.67
N ALA A 144 2.96 2.40 2.44
CA ALA A 144 2.97 3.74 1.88
C ALA A 144 2.49 3.73 0.42
N LEU A 145 2.99 2.82 -0.42
CA LEU A 145 2.53 2.62 -1.80
C LEU A 145 1.05 2.25 -1.87
N MET A 146 0.61 1.30 -1.04
CA MET A 146 -0.80 0.93 -0.88
C MET A 146 -1.67 2.17 -0.61
N ASN A 147 -1.27 3.01 0.35
CA ASN A 147 -2.00 4.24 0.63
C ASN A 147 -1.98 5.23 -0.53
N ALA A 148 -0.87 5.37 -1.25
CA ALA A 148 -0.81 6.23 -2.44
C ALA A 148 -1.84 5.81 -3.48
N ILE A 149 -1.99 4.50 -3.71
CA ILE A 149 -2.98 3.93 -4.62
C ILE A 149 -4.40 4.24 -4.13
N LEU A 150 -4.71 3.96 -2.86
CA LEU A 150 -6.05 4.24 -2.30
C LEU A 150 -6.39 5.73 -2.30
N MET A 151 -5.40 6.60 -2.05
CA MET A 151 -5.58 8.06 -2.09
C MET A 151 -5.82 8.58 -3.51
N SER A 152 -5.26 7.93 -4.54
CA SER A 152 -5.49 8.32 -5.94
C SER A 152 -6.95 8.17 -6.38
N GLN A 153 -7.77 7.46 -5.58
CA GLN A 153 -9.21 7.26 -5.74
C GLN A 153 -10.05 8.10 -4.76
N SER A 154 -9.42 9.10 -4.15
CA SER A 154 -10.04 9.97 -3.14
C SER A 154 -9.83 11.42 -3.54
N TYR A 155 -10.04 11.74 -4.82
CA TYR A 155 -9.80 13.08 -5.35
C TYR A 155 -10.67 14.13 -4.66
N GLU A 156 -11.91 13.79 -4.29
CA GLU A 156 -12.81 14.67 -3.56
C GLU A 156 -12.25 14.97 -2.16
N LEU A 157 -11.79 13.94 -1.44
CA LEU A 157 -11.16 14.13 -0.13
C LEU A 157 -9.89 14.99 -0.27
N THR A 158 -9.17 14.84 -1.38
CA THR A 158 -7.99 15.65 -1.69
C THR A 158 -8.36 17.11 -1.95
N ALA A 159 -9.40 17.36 -2.75
CA ALA A 159 -9.93 18.70 -3.03
C ALA A 159 -10.46 19.41 -1.78
N HIS A 160 -10.99 18.66 -0.82
CA HIS A 160 -11.43 19.18 0.49
C HIS A 160 -10.29 19.29 1.52
N GLY A 161 -9.02 19.09 1.13
CA GLY A 161 -7.86 19.18 2.04
C GLY A 161 -7.71 18.01 3.00
N LEU A 162 -8.55 16.98 2.87
CA LEU A 162 -8.61 15.75 3.66
C LEU A 162 -7.75 14.60 3.08
N ALA A 163 -6.78 14.91 2.21
CA ALA A 163 -5.82 13.94 1.71
C ALA A 163 -4.90 13.44 2.85
N ILE A 164 -5.39 12.43 3.56
CA ILE A 164 -4.71 11.73 4.63
C ILE A 164 -4.72 10.24 4.27
N PRO A 165 -3.61 9.51 4.46
CA PRO A 165 -3.56 8.08 4.22
C PRO A 165 -4.76 7.34 4.83
N PRO A 166 -5.52 6.56 4.02
CA PRO A 166 -6.64 5.74 4.48
C PRO A 166 -6.28 4.80 5.62
N ILE A 167 -5.05 4.29 5.65
CA ILE A 167 -4.56 3.33 6.63
C ILE A 167 -3.24 3.85 7.21
N PRO A 168 -2.99 3.74 8.52
CA PRO A 168 -1.69 4.11 9.11
C PRO A 168 -0.51 3.42 8.39
N ILE A 169 0.50 4.20 7.98
CA ILE A 169 1.73 3.66 7.35
C ILE A 169 2.56 2.88 8.38
N VAL A 170 2.52 3.32 9.63
CA VAL A 170 3.14 2.63 10.76
C VAL A 170 2.15 1.60 11.30
N ARG A 171 2.57 0.33 11.33
CA ARG A 171 1.77 -0.77 11.84
C ARG A 171 1.74 -0.71 13.37
N THR A 172 0.59 -1.02 13.97
CA THR A 172 0.44 -1.16 15.42
C THR A 172 0.70 -2.60 15.87
N ASP A 173 1.11 -2.80 17.12
CA ASP A 173 1.34 -4.14 17.68
C ASP A 173 0.06 -5.00 17.66
N LYS A 174 -1.11 -4.37 17.84
CA LYS A 174 -2.42 -5.03 17.81
C LYS A 174 -2.71 -5.68 16.46
N ASP A 175 -2.23 -5.08 15.37
CA ASP A 175 -2.54 -5.52 14.01
C ASP A 175 -1.51 -6.49 13.44
N GLU A 176 -0.34 -6.60 14.07
CA GLU A 176 0.77 -7.40 13.57
C GLU A 176 0.39 -8.85 13.34
N GLY A 177 -0.23 -9.50 14.33
CA GLY A 177 -0.62 -10.90 14.24
C GLY A 177 -1.59 -11.15 13.08
N HIS A 178 -2.61 -10.30 12.90
CA HIS A 178 -3.59 -10.46 11.83
C HIS A 178 -2.98 -10.21 10.45
N TYR A 179 -2.23 -9.12 10.31
CA TYR A 179 -1.55 -8.78 9.06
C TYR A 179 -0.60 -9.90 8.59
N ILE A 180 0.22 -10.44 9.50
CA ILE A 180 1.14 -11.55 9.15
C ILE A 180 0.36 -12.82 8.77
N ARG A 181 -0.76 -13.12 9.44
CA ARG A 181 -1.64 -14.23 9.04
C ARG A 181 -2.20 -14.04 7.63
N CYS A 182 -2.64 -12.84 7.27
CA CYS A 182 -3.12 -12.56 5.92
C CYS A 182 -2.01 -12.79 4.88
N LEU A 183 -0.79 -12.27 5.11
CA LEU A 183 0.33 -12.49 4.18
C LEU A 183 0.65 -13.98 4.00
N ARG A 184 0.71 -14.75 5.10
CA ARG A 184 0.94 -16.20 5.04
C ARG A 184 -0.16 -16.93 4.28
N ALA A 185 -1.41 -16.49 4.42
CA ALA A 185 -2.53 -17.05 3.67
C ALA A 185 -2.37 -16.77 2.16
N VAL A 186 -1.97 -15.55 1.78
CA VAL A 186 -1.68 -15.21 0.38
C VAL A 186 -0.48 -16.01 -0.14
N ASP A 187 0.59 -16.17 0.64
CA ASP A 187 1.75 -16.99 0.26
C ASP A 187 1.35 -18.44 -0.05
N LYS A 188 0.51 -19.04 0.80
CA LYS A 188 0.04 -20.43 0.65
C LYS A 188 -0.93 -20.61 -0.52
N THR A 189 -1.85 -19.66 -0.70
CA THR A 189 -2.99 -19.83 -1.65
C THR A 189 -2.76 -19.15 -2.98
N ARG A 190 -1.85 -18.16 -3.05
CA ARG A 190 -1.69 -17.22 -4.17
C ARG A 190 -2.96 -16.44 -4.49
N VAL A 191 -3.79 -16.21 -3.48
CA VAL A 191 -5.03 -15.45 -3.56
C VAL A 191 -4.96 -14.24 -2.61
N LEU A 192 -5.17 -13.02 -3.14
CA LEU A 192 -5.02 -11.73 -2.45
C LEU A 192 -6.12 -11.41 -1.43
N ASN A 193 -7.24 -12.08 -1.60
CA ASN A 193 -8.46 -11.99 -0.83
C ASN A 193 -8.29 -11.72 0.70
N PRO A 194 -7.52 -12.51 1.48
CA PRO A 194 -7.31 -12.22 2.91
C PRO A 194 -6.66 -10.85 3.19
N LEU A 195 -5.77 -10.40 2.31
CA LEU A 195 -5.14 -9.09 2.43
C LEU A 195 -6.10 -7.98 2.00
N MET A 196 -6.94 -8.21 0.99
CA MET A 196 -7.98 -7.27 0.57
C MET A 196 -8.99 -7.00 1.69
N SER A 197 -9.47 -8.04 2.40
CA SER A 197 -10.35 -7.87 3.57
C SER A 197 -9.67 -7.08 4.67
N PHE A 198 -8.42 -7.42 4.98
CA PHE A 198 -7.65 -6.70 5.99
C PHE A 198 -7.53 -5.21 5.66
N ILE A 199 -7.21 -4.87 4.41
CA ILE A 199 -7.11 -3.48 3.93
C ILE A 199 -8.47 -2.78 4.04
N ALA A 200 -9.55 -3.40 3.56
CA ALA A 200 -10.89 -2.81 3.61
C ALA A 200 -11.35 -2.57 5.06
N GLN A 201 -11.11 -3.52 5.96
CA GLN A 201 -11.41 -3.40 7.38
C GLN A 201 -10.64 -2.23 8.01
N LYS A 202 -9.33 -2.12 7.73
CA LYS A 202 -8.52 -1.01 8.24
C LYS A 202 -8.88 0.34 7.67
N TRP A 203 -9.31 0.39 6.42
CA TRP A 203 -9.86 1.60 5.85
C TRP A 203 -11.17 1.99 6.53
N LEU A 204 -12.08 1.03 6.73
CA LEU A 204 -13.37 1.29 7.37
C LEU A 204 -13.18 1.85 8.79
N GLU A 205 -12.33 1.22 9.61
CA GLU A 205 -11.98 1.68 10.95
C GLU A 205 -11.46 3.13 10.92
N SER A 206 -10.50 3.43 10.03
CA SER A 206 -9.94 4.79 9.93
C SER A 206 -10.97 5.82 9.45
N LEU A 207 -11.83 5.43 8.49
CA LEU A 207 -12.87 6.29 7.95
C LEU A 207 -13.89 6.64 9.04
N GLU A 208 -14.32 5.67 9.83
CA GLU A 208 -15.27 5.85 10.94
C GLU A 208 -14.72 6.77 12.03
N GLU A 209 -13.48 6.56 12.45
CA GLU A 209 -12.81 7.43 13.41
C GLU A 209 -12.74 8.88 12.90
N ARG A 210 -12.44 9.08 11.61
CA ARG A 210 -12.38 10.40 11.00
C ARG A 210 -13.75 11.05 10.91
N MET A 211 -14.75 10.33 10.43
CA MET A 211 -16.13 10.82 10.36
C MET A 211 -16.62 11.24 11.75
N GLN A 212 -16.30 10.49 12.80
CA GLN A 212 -16.65 10.86 14.17
C GLN A 212 -15.97 12.17 14.60
N LYS A 213 -14.67 12.34 14.31
CA LYS A 213 -13.94 13.59 14.59
C LYS A 213 -14.49 14.80 13.82
N ILE A 214 -14.88 14.60 12.56
CA ILE A 214 -15.49 15.67 11.75
C ILE A 214 -16.86 16.04 12.32
N LYS A 215 -17.69 15.06 12.71
CA LYS A 215 -19.01 15.29 13.34
C LYS A 215 -18.92 16.06 14.67
N THR A 216 -17.88 15.83 15.48
CA THR A 216 -17.69 16.59 16.72
C THR A 216 -17.27 18.04 16.49
N GLN A 217 -16.52 18.30 15.40
CA GLN A 217 -16.09 19.66 15.03
C GLN A 217 -17.17 20.44 14.24
N ILE A 218 -17.91 19.74 13.37
CA ILE A 218 -18.98 20.30 12.52
C ILE A 218 -20.32 19.80 13.04
N LYS A 219 -20.95 20.57 13.95
CA LYS A 219 -22.24 20.19 14.58
C LYS A 219 -23.38 19.95 13.57
N LYS A 220 -23.41 20.69 12.45
CA LYS A 220 -24.33 20.51 11.32
C LYS A 220 -23.65 20.93 10.00
N PRO A 221 -23.76 20.15 8.91
CA PRO A 221 -23.31 20.57 7.57
C PRO A 221 -24.11 21.81 7.15
N LYS A 222 -23.44 22.95 6.92
CA LYS A 222 -24.12 24.22 6.58
C LYS A 222 -24.02 24.55 5.10
N THR A 223 -22.94 24.12 4.45
CA THR A 223 -22.69 24.40 3.03
C THR A 223 -23.02 23.20 2.17
N LYS A 224 -23.29 23.43 0.88
CA LYS A 224 -23.44 22.35 -0.12
C LYS A 224 -22.17 21.49 -0.21
N ALA A 225 -21.00 22.10 -0.01
CA ALA A 225 -19.72 21.39 0.02
C ALA A 225 -19.62 20.43 1.21
N ASP A 226 -20.06 20.86 2.41
CA ASP A 226 -20.09 19.98 3.58
C ASP A 226 -21.02 18.78 3.33
N GLN A 227 -22.22 19.04 2.81
CA GLN A 227 -23.22 18.00 2.53
C GLN A 227 -22.69 16.97 1.52
N LEU A 228 -22.04 17.42 0.45
CA LEU A 228 -21.44 16.56 -0.56
C LEU A 228 -20.31 15.70 0.02
N LEU A 229 -19.43 16.30 0.83
CA LEU A 229 -18.36 15.59 1.52
C LEU A 229 -18.91 14.49 2.43
N PHE A 230 -19.92 14.79 3.27
CA PHE A 230 -20.53 13.80 4.15
C PHE A 230 -21.19 12.66 3.36
N ALA A 231 -21.95 12.97 2.30
CA ALA A 231 -22.58 11.96 1.45
C ALA A 231 -21.55 11.03 0.81
N LYS A 232 -20.41 11.57 0.34
CA LYS A 232 -19.29 10.77 -0.22
C LYS A 232 -18.63 9.89 0.85
N LEU A 233 -18.40 10.41 2.06
CA LEU A 233 -17.85 9.62 3.18
C LEU A 233 -18.78 8.47 3.57
N GLU A 234 -20.10 8.73 3.67
CA GLU A 234 -21.12 7.73 3.98
C GLU A 234 -21.26 6.67 2.88
N SER A 235 -21.27 7.09 1.61
CA SER A 235 -21.26 6.17 0.47
C SER A 235 -20.05 5.23 0.52
N ARG A 236 -18.86 5.78 0.79
CA ARG A 236 -17.63 4.97 0.89
C ARG A 236 -17.64 4.02 2.09
N GLN A 237 -18.17 4.48 3.22
CA GLN A 237 -18.38 3.64 4.40
C GLN A 237 -19.29 2.45 4.06
N GLN A 238 -20.41 2.69 3.38
CA GLN A 238 -21.35 1.66 2.99
C GLN A 238 -20.72 0.65 2.03
N LEU A 239 -19.98 1.12 1.01
CA LEU A 239 -19.26 0.26 0.06
C LEU A 239 -18.24 -0.65 0.77
N LEU A 240 -17.48 -0.12 1.73
CA LEU A 240 -16.54 -0.92 2.53
C LEU A 240 -17.25 -1.96 3.39
N ARG A 241 -18.37 -1.60 4.02
CA ARG A 241 -19.19 -2.55 4.79
C ARG A 241 -19.73 -3.66 3.91
N ASP A 242 -20.25 -3.32 2.74
CA ASP A 242 -20.84 -4.31 1.85
C ASP A 242 -19.77 -5.24 1.26
N PHE A 243 -18.61 -4.70 0.88
CA PHE A 243 -17.42 -5.50 0.54
C PHE A 243 -17.10 -6.53 1.62
N LEU A 244 -16.99 -6.10 2.89
CA LEU A 244 -16.69 -6.97 4.03
C LEU A 244 -17.82 -7.96 4.39
N LYS A 245 -19.07 -7.71 3.97
CA LYS A 245 -20.17 -8.69 4.13
C LYS A 245 -20.16 -9.73 3.03
N THR A 246 -19.90 -9.31 1.79
CA THR A 246 -19.84 -10.19 0.62
C THR A 246 -18.59 -11.05 0.61
N ASP A 247 -17.52 -10.56 1.23
CA ASP A 247 -16.22 -11.18 1.20
C ASP A 247 -15.72 -11.61 2.60
N PHE A 248 -15.32 -12.89 2.70
CA PHE A 248 -14.44 -13.46 3.74
C PHE A 248 -14.98 -13.79 5.13
N ASN A 249 -16.29 -13.80 5.34
CA ASN A 249 -16.85 -14.53 6.49
C ASN A 249 -16.72 -16.05 6.26
N ASN A 250 -15.48 -16.53 6.37
CA ASN A 250 -15.04 -17.68 7.12
C ASN A 250 -13.58 -17.90 6.73
N GLY A 251 -12.66 -17.54 7.62
CA GLY A 251 -11.26 -18.00 7.60
C GLY A 251 -11.11 -19.52 7.78
N GLU A 252 -12.17 -20.27 7.52
CA GLU A 252 -12.22 -21.71 7.39
C GLU A 252 -12.85 -21.98 6.04
N SER A 253 -12.13 -22.73 5.21
CA SER A 253 -12.66 -23.39 4.03
C SER A 253 -13.90 -24.21 4.40
N LYS A 254 -15.10 -23.61 4.34
CA LYS A 254 -16.31 -24.40 4.18
C LYS A 254 -16.38 -24.80 2.71
N GLN A 255 -15.79 -25.97 2.41
CA GLN A 255 -16.32 -26.80 1.34
C GLN A 255 -17.75 -27.18 1.75
N ASN A 256 -18.71 -26.33 1.43
CA ASN A 256 -20.10 -26.73 1.29
C ASN A 256 -20.72 -25.83 0.23
N GLY A 257 -21.33 -26.51 -0.74
CA GLY A 257 -21.53 -26.03 -2.11
C GLY A 257 -22.35 -24.75 -2.25
N ASN A 258 -22.12 -24.11 -3.40
CA ASN A 258 -22.88 -23.02 -4.03
C ASN A 258 -22.65 -21.55 -3.61
N GLY A 259 -21.67 -21.24 -2.76
CA GLY A 259 -21.18 -19.87 -2.62
C GLY A 259 -20.04 -19.58 -3.62
N ASN A 260 -20.35 -19.02 -4.80
CA ASN A 260 -19.31 -18.71 -5.80
C ASN A 260 -18.51 -17.48 -5.36
N TYR A 261 -17.46 -17.71 -4.56
CA TYR A 261 -16.64 -16.65 -4.02
C TYR A 261 -15.66 -16.11 -5.08
N LYS A 262 -15.61 -14.79 -5.28
CA LYS A 262 -14.75 -14.19 -6.33
C LYS A 262 -13.28 -14.20 -5.89
N VAL A 263 -12.50 -15.03 -6.56
CA VAL A 263 -11.05 -15.19 -6.32
C VAL A 263 -10.28 -14.09 -7.05
N TYR A 264 -9.41 -13.39 -6.31
CA TYR A 264 -8.45 -12.42 -6.84
C TYR A 264 -7.04 -13.00 -6.72
N PRO A 265 -6.48 -13.58 -7.80
CA PRO A 265 -5.15 -14.16 -7.78
C PRO A 265 -4.08 -13.07 -7.63
N VAL A 266 -2.94 -13.46 -7.06
CA VAL A 266 -1.74 -12.62 -7.11
C VAL A 266 -1.31 -12.44 -8.58
N PRO A 267 -1.12 -11.20 -9.07
CA PRO A 267 -0.64 -10.96 -10.42
C PRO A 267 0.73 -11.59 -10.67
N ASP A 268 0.97 -11.98 -11.93
CA ASP A 268 2.33 -12.12 -12.40
C ASP A 268 2.90 -10.72 -12.67
N TYR A 269 3.64 -10.19 -11.69
CA TYR A 269 4.28 -8.87 -11.78
C TYR A 269 5.43 -8.83 -12.79
N PHE A 270 5.95 -10.00 -13.17
CA PHE A 270 7.18 -10.13 -13.96
C PHE A 270 6.92 -10.71 -15.35
N ALA A 271 5.64 -10.71 -15.76
CA ALA A 271 5.24 -11.17 -17.08
C ALA A 271 5.93 -10.35 -18.19
N LEU A 272 6.38 -11.04 -19.23
CA LEU A 272 7.04 -10.42 -20.39
C LEU A 272 6.16 -9.43 -21.14
N LYS A 273 4.83 -9.49 -20.98
CA LYS A 273 3.89 -8.52 -21.58
C LYS A 273 4.17 -7.08 -21.16
N TYR A 274 4.81 -6.87 -20.01
CA TYR A 274 5.22 -5.53 -19.58
C TYR A 274 6.52 -5.06 -20.24
N ILE A 275 7.19 -5.89 -21.05
CA ILE A 275 8.33 -5.46 -21.87
C ILE A 275 7.79 -4.72 -23.09
N LYS A 276 7.83 -3.39 -23.07
CA LYS A 276 7.78 -2.60 -24.29
C LYS A 276 9.08 -2.82 -25.05
N VAL A 277 9.01 -3.58 -26.15
CA VAL A 277 10.02 -3.54 -27.19
C VAL A 277 9.78 -2.23 -27.93
N SER A 278 10.70 -1.29 -27.83
CA SER A 278 10.72 -0.16 -28.75
C SER A 278 10.94 -0.77 -30.13
N ASN A 279 9.96 -0.66 -31.03
CA ASN A 279 10.26 -0.90 -32.44
C ASN A 279 11.32 0.15 -32.82
N ALA A 280 12.53 -0.33 -33.12
CA ALA A 280 13.61 0.48 -33.64
C ALA A 280 13.22 1.07 -35.01
#